data_AF-A0A1V0U2N5-F1
#
_entry.id   AF-A0A1V0U2N5-F1
#
_cell.length_a   1.000
_cell.length_b   1.000
_cell.length_c   1.000
_cell.angle_alpha   90.00
_cell.angle_beta   90.00
_cell.angle_gamma   90.00
#
_symmetry.space_group_name_H-M   'P 1'
#
loop_
_entity.id
_entity.type
_entity.pdbx_description
1 polymer ?
#
loop_
_entity_poly.entity_id
_entity_poly.type
_entity_poly.pdbx_seq_one_letter_code
_entity_poly.pdbx_strand_id
1 'polypeptide(L)' 'MDFNLTAEEEALVFHMASLLCANRSPTDDDLAGELGDEVRPLLQSLLYKGWFVIDKERELTLSVIAWAAVSRRRDVEGPQ' A
#
# COMPACT_ATOMS: atom_id res chain seq x y z
N MET A 1 13.03 -9.52 -1.94
CA MET A 1 11.72 -8.99 -1.52
C MET A 1 11.49 -9.50 -0.12
N ASP A 2 11.43 -8.59 0.85
CA ASP A 2 11.09 -8.94 2.24
C ASP A 2 9.57 -8.83 2.39
N PHE A 3 8.94 -9.93 2.78
CA PHE A 3 7.49 -10.03 2.93
C PHE A 3 7.02 -9.80 4.38
N ASN A 4 7.95 -9.56 5.31
CA ASN A 4 7.60 -9.26 6.69
C ASN A 4 7.17 -7.80 6.79
N LEU A 5 5.86 -7.60 6.90
CA LEU A 5 5.27 -6.32 7.23
C LEU A 5 5.11 -6.18 8.73
N THR A 6 5.35 -4.98 9.26
CA THR A 6 4.81 -4.59 10.57
C THR A 6 3.30 -4.41 10.48
N ALA A 7 2.60 -4.38 11.62
CA ALA A 7 1.16 -4.11 11.64
C ALA A 7 0.80 -2.75 11.00
N GLU A 8 1.66 -1.75 11.16
CA GLU A 8 1.48 -0.42 10.58
C GLU A 8 1.67 -0.42 9.06
N GLU A 9 2.72 -1.12 8.58
CA GLU A 9 2.96 -1.29 7.14
C GLU A 9 1.83 -2.09 6.49
N GLU A 10 1.34 -3.13 7.15
CA GLU A 10 0.21 -3.94 6.70
C GLU A 10 -1.07 -3.10 6.59
N ALA A 11 -1.39 -2.31 7.63
CA ALA A 11 -2.52 -1.40 7.61
C ALA A 11 -2.44 -0.41 6.43
N LEU A 12 -1.24 0.13 6.17
CA LEU A 12 -1.02 1.05 5.06
C LEU A 12 -1.15 0.38 3.68
N VAL A 13 -0.70 -0.86 3.54
CA VAL A 13 -0.92 -1.67 2.31
C VAL A 13 -2.41 -1.90 2.07
N PHE A 14 -3.19 -2.25 3.09
CA PHE A 14 -4.63 -2.43 2.96
C PHE A 14 -5.37 -1.12 2.67
N HIS A 15 -4.94 -0.01 3.28
CA HIS A 15 -5.48 1.32 2.99
C HIS A 15 -5.23 1.70 1.51
N MET A 16 -4.01 1.52 1.02
CA MET A 16 -3.66 1.73 -0.39
C MET A 16 -4.48 0.85 -1.33
N ALA A 17 -4.67 -0.42 -1.00
CA ALA A 17 -5.52 -1.31 -1.79
C ALA A 17 -6.97 -0.80 -1.88
N SER A 18 -7.50 -0.26 -0.78
CA SER A 18 -8.84 0.34 -0.74
C SER A 18 -8.95 1.57 -1.66
N LEU A 19 -7.96 2.46 -1.61
CA LEU A 19 -7.88 3.64 -2.48
C LEU A 19 -7.83 3.25 -3.95
N LEU A 20 -6.95 2.31 -4.31
CA LEU A 20 -6.80 1.84 -5.69
C LEU A 20 -8.07 1.14 -6.19
N CYS A 21 -8.75 0.35 -5.35
CA CYS A 21 -10.06 -0.21 -5.68
C CYS A 21 -11.14 0.86 -5.91
N ALA A 22 -11.00 2.03 -5.30
CA ALA A 22 -11.85 3.20 -5.53
C ALA A 22 -11.37 4.08 -6.71
N ASN A 23 -10.45 3.56 -7.55
CA ASN A 23 -9.78 4.29 -8.64
C ASN A 23 -9.06 5.58 -8.18
N ARG A 24 -8.50 5.55 -6.97
CA ARG A 24 -7.63 6.62 -6.46
C ARG A 24 -6.20 6.11 -6.33
N SER A 25 -5.28 6.85 -6.93
CA SER A 25 -3.85 6.56 -6.90
C SER A 25 -3.14 7.75 -6.25
N PRO A 26 -2.96 7.72 -4.92
CA PRO A 26 -2.38 8.87 -4.21
C PRO A 26 -0.86 8.95 -4.44
N THR A 27 -0.32 10.15 -4.32
CA THR A 27 1.13 10.37 -4.17
C THR A 27 1.56 10.18 -2.71
N ASP A 28 2.88 10.14 -2.46
CA ASP A 28 3.44 10.18 -1.10
C ASP A 28 2.92 11.38 -0.29
N ASP A 29 2.75 12.53 -0.95
CA ASP A 29 2.30 13.77 -0.32
C ASP A 29 0.80 13.76 -0.01
N ASP A 30 -0.01 13.12 -0.85
CA ASP A 30 -1.44 12.95 -0.58
C ASP A 30 -1.65 12.06 0.65
N LEU A 31 -0.90 10.96 0.77
CA LEU A 31 -0.96 10.07 1.92
C LEU A 31 -0.46 10.74 3.20
N ALA A 32 0.62 11.51 3.12
CA ALA A 32 1.09 12.29 4.26
C ALA A 32 0.10 13.39 4.68
N GLY A 33 -0.61 13.98 3.71
CA GLY A 33 -1.67 14.95 3.97
C GLY A 33 -2.91 14.34 4.63
N GLU A 34 -3.25 13.09 4.28
CA GLU A 34 -4.41 12.38 4.83
C GLU A 34 -4.12 11.71 6.19
N LEU A 35 -2.97 11.04 6.30
CA LEU A 35 -2.64 10.14 7.41
C LEU A 35 -1.57 10.72 8.36
N GLY A 36 -0.97 11.85 8.01
CA GLY A 36 0.13 12.48 8.75
C GLY A 36 1.52 12.13 8.22
N ASP A 37 2.50 13.00 8.50
CA ASP A 37 3.88 12.86 8.02
C ASP A 37 4.60 11.62 8.59
N GLU A 38 4.09 11.04 9.68
CA GLU A 38 4.58 9.81 10.29
C GLU A 38 4.48 8.59 9.37
N VAL A 39 3.68 8.66 8.29
CA VAL A 39 3.58 7.57 7.31
C VAL A 39 4.74 7.57 6.33
N ARG A 40 5.49 8.67 6.17
CA ARG A 40 6.57 8.78 5.18
C ARG A 40 7.67 7.73 5.38
N PRO A 41 8.16 7.44 6.60
CA PRO A 41 9.07 6.32 6.84
C PRO A 41 8.48 4.95 6.47
N LEU A 42 7.18 4.73 6.71
CA LEU A 42 6.48 3.50 6.35
C LEU A 42 6.39 3.35 4.83
N LEU A 43 6.04 4.42 4.11
CA LEU A 43 6.02 4.47 2.64
C LEU A 43 7.40 4.12 2.06
N GLN A 44 8.45 4.74 2.61
CA GLN A 44 9.82 4.47 2.18
C GLN A 44 10.22 3.00 2.42
N SER A 45 9.85 2.43 3.57
CA SER A 45 10.08 1.02 3.87
C SER A 45 9.34 0.10 2.89
N LEU A 46 8.07 0.38 2.59
CA LEU A 46 7.25 -0.40 1.67
C LEU A 46 7.76 -0.31 0.22
N LEU A 47 8.24 0.86 -0.22
CA LEU A 47 8.93 1.03 -1.50
C LEU A 47 10.22 0.21 -1.55
N TYR A 48 11.04 0.29 -0.50
CA TYR A 48 12.28 -0.48 -0.41
C TYR A 48 12.05 -2.00 -0.41
N LYS A 49 11.02 -2.46 0.30
CA LYS A 49 10.61 -3.88 0.34
C LYS A 49 9.94 -4.34 -0.97
N GLY A 50 9.54 -3.42 -1.84
CA GLY A 50 8.90 -3.68 -3.14
C GLY A 50 7.39 -3.90 -3.07
N TRP A 51 6.75 -3.51 -1.98
CA TRP A 51 5.30 -3.56 -1.83
C TRP A 51 4.61 -2.47 -2.64
N PHE A 52 5.19 -1.28 -2.64
CA PHE A 52 4.74 -0.17 -3.47
C PHE A 52 5.68 0.05 -4.65
N VAL A 53 5.13 0.59 -5.73
CA VAL A 53 5.87 1.08 -6.89
C VAL A 53 5.33 2.46 -7.24
N ILE A 54 6.24 3.32 -7.69
CA ILE A 54 5.91 4.64 -8.21
C ILE A 54 5.69 4.48 -9.71
N ASP A 55 4.54 4.92 -10.20
CA ASP A 55 4.20 4.86 -11.60
C ASP A 55 4.83 6.03 -12.40
N LYS A 56 4.48 6.15 -13.69
CA LYS A 56 5.02 7.21 -14.56
C LYS A 56 4.55 8.63 -14.16
N GLU A 57 3.43 8.73 -13.44
CA GLU A 57 2.79 9.98 -13.00
C GLU A 57 3.20 10.37 -11.58
N ARG A 58 4.09 9.58 -10.95
CA ARG A 58 4.54 9.69 -9.56
C ARG A 58 3.49 9.26 -8.54
N GLU A 59 2.47 8.54 -8.98
CA GLU A 59 1.46 7.96 -8.11
C GLU A 59 1.97 6.65 -7.51
N LEU A 60 1.58 6.38 -6.27
CA LEU A 60 1.86 5.11 -5.63
C LEU A 60 0.83 4.07 -6.06
N THR A 61 1.32 2.89 -6.42
CA THR A 61 0.48 1.71 -6.61
C THR A 61 1.10 0.47 -5.98
N LEU A 62 0.30 -0.57 -5.80
CA LEU A 62 0.79 -1.85 -5.30
C LEU A 62 1.56 -2.58 -6.40
N SER A 63 2.67 -3.22 -6.03
CA SER A 63 3.34 -4.14 -6.93
C SER A 63 2.45 -5.35 -7.25
N VAL A 64 2.72 -6.04 -8.35
CA VAL A 64 1.95 -7.23 -8.77
C VAL A 64 1.89 -8.29 -7.65
N ILE A 65 2.99 -8.45 -6.91
CA ILE A 65 3.08 -9.41 -5.81
C ILE A 65 2.28 -8.92 -4.59
N ALA A 66 2.34 -7.62 -4.28
CA ALA A 66 1.52 -7.03 -3.22
C ALA A 66 0.02 -7.16 -3.51
N TRP A 67 -0.40 -6.90 -4.76
CA TRP A 67 -1.79 -7.14 -5.19
C TRP A 67 -2.21 -8.59 -4.98
N ALA A 68 -1.40 -9.56 -5.40
CA ALA A 68 -1.71 -10.97 -5.19
C ALA A 68 -1.81 -11.34 -3.71
N ALA A 69 -0.96 -10.76 -2.85
CA ALA A 69 -1.00 -10.98 -1.40
C ALA A 69 -2.27 -10.40 -0.75
N VAL A 70 -2.64 -9.17 -1.12
CA VAL A 70 -3.85 -8.51 -0.60
C VAL A 70 -5.12 -9.22 -1.08
N SER A 71 -5.20 -9.57 -2.37
CA SER A 71 -6.37 -10.27 -2.93
C SER A 71 -6.58 -11.64 -2.28
N ARG A 72 -5.51 -12.42 -2.08
CA ARG A 72 -5.61 -13.73 -1.40
C ARG A 72 -6.10 -13.63 0.03
N ARG A 73 -5.76 -12.55 0.76
CA ARG A 73 -6.25 -12.34 2.12
C ARG A 73 -7.71 -11.91 2.16
N ARG A 74 -8.14 -11.06 1.23
CA ARG A 74 -9.56 -10.74 1.02
C ARG A 74 -10.41 -11.98 0.72
N ASP A 75 -9.87 -12.92 -0.06
CA ASP A 75 -10.58 -14.17 -0.38
C ASP A 75 -10.64 -15.15 0.81
N VAL A 76 -9.64 -15.11 1.71
CA VAL A 76 -9.60 -15.95 2.92
C VAL A 76 -10.48 -15.36 4.04
N GLU A 77 -10.63 -14.03 4.09
CA GLU A 77 -11.50 -13.31 5.04
C GLU A 77 -12.90 -13.01 4.47
N GLY A 78 -13.48 -13.93 3.67
CA GLY A 78 -14.78 -13.78 3.01
C GLY A 78 -15.88 -13.10 3.86
N PRO A 79 -16.88 -12.48 3.20
CA PRO A 79 -17.71 -11.41 3.78
C PRO A 79 -18.29 -11.80 5.14
N GLN A 80 -17.88 -11.08 6.19
CA GLN A 80 -18.55 -11.09 7.50
C GLN A 80 -19.81 -10.23 7.47
#